data_AF-A0A7X8X0E3-F1
#
_entry.id   AF-A0A7X8X0E3-F1
#
_cell.length_a   1.000
_cell.length_b   1.000
_cell.length_c   1.000
_cell.angle_alpha   90.00
_cell.angle_beta   90.00
_cell.angle_gamma   90.00
#
_symmetry.space_group_name_H-M   'P 1'
#
loop_
_entity.id
_entity.type
_entity.pdbx_description
1 polymer ?
#
loop_
_entity_poly.entity_id
_entity_poly.type
_entity_poly.pdbx_seq_one_letter_code
_entity_poly.pdbx_strand_id
1 'polypeptide(L)'
;MENYKERIFRFFLILTPFIIGFIGYLPLYNYDYFWSAYSAIRLYVLETDLEEINFFVELARWLAPLATAGAAITLIKEFRDPIIVWFKVFKIFNSYAVHGNSIYAFHLRKKLGKRSVNVEYSSALKATNQVILFDKDQEAVEFYNKFLNGKLRQNQKVYIHLNNVVREKLEKDNTIGVFNLYENCARIYWQKYPLFEPKTVAIIGFTEFGQKILEHGLLQNTFSIDKGVEYHIFGDSREFRALHYRLDSFAKINMPNPKGDAIYFHPNSWYENLDILKKADRIILCEKNDDNLTILSKITTLCPIGKGIVSEELAKEIYVRTDAEPLISTLFGSGDDKYSIIPFGSIDEICTLEYIVNENLLNRAKRIHQVYIEQQKEKGIDNLEGWESLSAFKRYSNISQGDHIIVKLKLLGFDVKWNVLVEGLDENLIKRIKARIKSLEPNEIAALSEIEHIRWNKYHYLYNWEYSPERCDAERKHDCLQPFADLSDFNKKKDFSAYENLAEIIKS
;
A
#
# COMPACT_ATOMS: atom_id res chain seq x y z
N MET A 1 13.99 24.53 -20.79
CA MET A 1 14.31 25.91 -21.23
C MET A 1 14.49 26.88 -20.07
N GLU A 2 13.72 26.76 -18.97
CA GLU A 2 13.89 27.60 -17.75
C GLU A 2 15.32 27.62 -17.19
N ASN A 3 15.96 26.46 -17.08
CA ASN A 3 17.28 26.30 -16.45
C ASN A 3 18.44 27.00 -17.23
N TYR A 4 18.25 27.30 -18.53
CA TYR A 4 19.27 27.98 -19.34
C TYR A 4 19.22 29.50 -19.18
N LYS A 5 18.01 30.09 -19.15
CA LYS A 5 17.81 31.52 -18.91
C LYS A 5 18.30 31.94 -17.52
N GLU A 6 18.07 31.10 -16.52
CA GLU A 6 18.49 31.35 -15.15
C GLU A 6 20.02 31.31 -15.00
N ARG A 7 20.69 30.36 -15.67
CA ARG A 7 22.17 30.30 -15.72
C ARG A 7 22.80 31.54 -16.37
N ILE A 8 22.23 32.00 -17.49
CA ILE A 8 22.69 33.22 -18.17
C ILE A 8 22.51 34.44 -17.26
N PHE A 9 21.35 34.57 -16.62
CA PHE A 9 21.06 35.68 -15.72
C PHE A 9 22.04 35.73 -14.54
N ARG A 10 22.34 34.58 -13.92
CA ARG A 10 23.34 34.48 -12.84
C ARG A 10 24.75 34.85 -13.32
N PHE A 11 25.14 34.43 -14.52
CA PHE A 11 26.43 34.80 -15.12
C PHE A 11 26.56 36.32 -15.28
N PHE A 12 25.50 37.00 -15.75
CA PHE A 12 25.48 38.45 -15.85
C PHE A 12 25.57 39.14 -14.48
N LEU A 13 24.88 38.64 -13.45
CA LEU A 13 24.98 39.19 -12.09
C LEU A 13 26.39 39.09 -11.51
N ILE A 14 27.12 38.01 -11.81
CA ILE A 14 28.52 37.86 -11.38
C ILE A 14 29.44 38.79 -12.15
N LEU A 15 29.17 39.07 -13.43
CA LEU A 15 30.04 39.91 -14.28
C LEU A 15 29.78 41.41 -14.15
N THR A 16 28.58 41.81 -13.71
CA THR A 16 28.18 43.21 -13.61
C THR A 16 29.10 44.06 -12.71
N PRO A 17 29.50 43.61 -11.49
CA PRO A 17 30.43 44.37 -10.64
C PRO A 17 31.81 44.56 -11.29
N PHE A 18 32.31 43.55 -12.01
CA PHE A 18 33.55 43.65 -12.78
C PHE A 18 33.44 44.73 -13.86
N ILE A 19 32.35 44.77 -14.64
CA ILE A 19 32.16 45.78 -15.70
C ILE A 19 32.06 47.19 -15.10
N ILE A 20 31.29 47.35 -14.02
CA ILE A 20 31.14 48.65 -13.34
C ILE A 20 32.47 49.10 -12.74
N GLY A 21 33.19 48.20 -12.07
CA GLY A 21 34.50 48.48 -11.48
C GLY A 21 35.54 48.81 -12.54
N PHE A 22 35.58 48.06 -13.64
CA PHE A 22 36.48 48.31 -14.77
C PHE A 22 36.27 49.70 -15.38
N ILE A 23 35.00 50.05 -15.69
CA ILE A 23 34.65 51.39 -16.20
C ILE A 23 35.03 52.47 -15.18
N GLY A 24 34.80 52.22 -13.89
CA GLY A 24 35.20 53.12 -12.81
C GLY A 24 36.71 53.32 -12.70
N TYR A 25 37.52 52.28 -12.91
CA TYR A 25 38.98 52.38 -12.78
C TYR A 25 39.68 52.98 -14.00
N LEU A 26 39.09 52.89 -15.20
CA LEU A 26 39.68 53.46 -16.43
C LEU A 26 40.16 54.92 -16.26
N PRO A 27 39.32 55.89 -15.83
CA PRO A 27 39.78 57.27 -15.64
C PRO A 27 40.78 57.43 -14.50
N LEU A 28 40.79 56.53 -13.50
CA LEU A 28 41.71 56.59 -12.35
C LEU A 28 43.12 56.09 -12.69
N TYR A 29 43.24 55.20 -13.68
CA TYR A 29 44.52 54.68 -14.18
C TYR A 29 44.91 55.24 -15.56
N ASN A 30 44.46 56.44 -15.92
CA ASN A 30 44.77 57.06 -17.23
C ASN A 30 44.46 56.14 -18.43
N TYR A 31 43.34 55.43 -18.36
CA TYR A 31 42.85 54.47 -19.36
C TYR A 31 43.77 53.26 -19.59
N ASP A 32 44.58 52.89 -18.58
CA ASP A 32 45.27 51.61 -18.58
C ASP A 32 44.26 50.47 -18.36
N TYR A 33 43.98 49.73 -19.43
CA TYR A 33 43.05 48.61 -19.41
C TYR A 33 43.51 47.45 -18.53
N PHE A 34 44.81 47.21 -18.41
CA PHE A 34 45.34 46.09 -17.64
C PHE A 34 45.16 46.35 -16.14
N TRP A 35 45.59 47.52 -15.67
CA TRP A 35 45.43 47.90 -14.27
C TRP A 35 43.97 48.07 -13.87
N SER A 36 43.13 48.62 -14.77
CA SER A 36 41.70 48.75 -14.51
C SER A 36 41.00 47.40 -14.38
N ALA A 37 41.37 46.41 -15.21
CA ALA A 37 40.83 45.05 -15.11
C ALA A 37 41.34 44.34 -13.85
N TYR A 38 42.64 44.48 -13.54
CA TYR A 38 43.24 43.90 -12.35
C TYR A 38 42.57 44.41 -11.07
N SER A 39 42.45 45.73 -10.91
CA SER A 39 41.82 46.32 -9.73
C SER A 39 40.31 46.03 -9.65
N ALA A 40 39.61 45.90 -10.77
CA ALA A 40 38.21 45.47 -10.79
C ALA A 40 38.02 44.02 -10.28
N ILE A 41 38.99 43.13 -10.50
CA ILE A 41 38.96 41.77 -9.94
C ILE A 41 39.16 41.80 -8.42
N ARG A 42 40.04 42.67 -7.92
CA ARG A 42 40.36 42.78 -6.49
C ARG A 42 39.17 43.20 -5.62
N LEU A 43 38.21 43.92 -6.19
CA LEU A 43 36.94 44.25 -5.52
C LEU A 43 36.16 43.01 -5.06
N TYR A 44 36.31 41.85 -5.73
CA TYR A 44 35.64 40.61 -5.33
C TYR A 44 36.16 40.03 -4.01
N VAL A 45 37.32 40.49 -3.55
CA VAL A 45 38.00 40.10 -2.30
C VAL A 45 38.04 41.28 -1.31
N LEU A 46 37.23 42.33 -1.52
CA LEU A 46 37.18 43.53 -0.68
C LEU A 46 38.49 44.34 -0.64
N GLU A 47 39.34 44.23 -1.66
CA GLU A 47 40.58 45.00 -1.75
C GLU A 47 40.43 46.19 -2.72
N THR A 48 40.97 47.33 -2.31
CA THR A 48 41.00 48.58 -3.10
C THR A 48 42.37 49.22 -3.02
N ASP A 49 42.87 49.73 -4.15
CA ASP A 49 44.26 50.21 -4.29
C ASP A 49 44.44 51.72 -4.25
N LEU A 50 43.34 52.45 -4.12
CA LEU A 50 43.30 53.91 -4.21
C LEU A 50 42.52 54.46 -3.02
N GLU A 51 43.03 55.53 -2.44
CA GLU A 51 42.37 56.24 -1.33
C GLU A 51 41.19 57.10 -1.81
N GLU A 52 41.29 57.66 -3.02
CA GLU A 52 40.21 58.39 -3.69
C GLU A 52 39.61 57.54 -4.81
N ILE A 53 38.34 57.16 -4.66
CA ILE A 53 37.61 56.35 -5.64
C ILE A 53 36.32 57.04 -6.07
N ASN A 54 35.92 56.85 -7.33
CA ASN A 54 34.70 57.42 -7.87
C ASN A 54 33.47 56.54 -7.55
N PHE A 55 32.29 57.08 -7.83
CA PHE A 55 31.02 56.42 -7.57
C PHE A 55 30.90 55.01 -8.19
N PHE A 56 31.43 54.80 -9.40
CA PHE A 56 31.36 53.49 -10.05
C PHE A 56 32.21 52.45 -9.32
N VAL A 57 33.42 52.84 -8.87
CA VAL A 57 34.27 51.97 -8.07
C VAL A 57 33.64 51.68 -6.70
N GLU A 58 33.05 52.68 -6.03
CA GLU A 58 32.29 52.47 -4.78
C GLU A 58 31.11 51.52 -4.98
N LEU A 59 30.34 51.69 -6.05
CA LEU A 59 29.22 50.80 -6.36
C LEU A 59 29.70 49.36 -6.61
N ALA A 60 30.77 49.18 -7.38
CA ALA A 60 31.36 47.87 -7.66
C ALA A 60 31.96 47.22 -6.41
N ARG A 61 32.57 48.02 -5.51
CA ARG A 61 33.15 47.59 -4.24
C ARG A 61 32.12 46.91 -3.33
N TRP A 62 30.87 47.35 -3.34
CA TRP A 62 29.80 46.71 -2.58
C TRP A 62 29.12 45.56 -3.33
N LEU A 63 29.01 45.65 -4.66
CA LEU A 63 28.36 44.61 -5.46
C LEU A 63 29.23 43.36 -5.67
N ALA A 64 30.56 43.52 -5.79
CA ALA A 64 31.47 42.41 -6.08
C ALA A 64 31.53 41.35 -4.96
N PRO A 65 31.64 41.71 -3.66
CA PRO A 65 31.57 40.74 -2.57
C PRO A 65 30.21 40.03 -2.47
N LEU A 66 29.11 40.74 -2.76
CA LEU A 66 27.76 40.14 -2.81
C LEU A 66 27.65 39.12 -3.94
N ALA A 67 28.23 39.42 -5.10
CA ALA A 67 28.32 38.47 -6.21
C ALA A 67 29.19 37.25 -5.85
N THR A 68 30.33 37.44 -5.19
CA THR A 68 31.18 36.35 -4.67
C THR A 68 30.42 35.46 -3.68
N ALA A 69 29.72 36.05 -2.71
CA ALA A 69 28.94 35.31 -1.73
C ALA A 69 27.78 34.52 -2.39
N GLY A 70 27.07 35.13 -3.34
CA GLY A 70 26.02 34.46 -4.11
C GLY A 70 26.54 33.29 -4.96
N ALA A 71 27.71 33.47 -5.60
CA ALA A 71 28.38 32.42 -6.35
C ALA A 71 28.84 31.28 -5.42
N ALA A 72 29.43 31.59 -4.26
CA ALA A 72 29.86 30.62 -3.28
C ALA A 72 28.68 29.81 -2.70
N ILE A 73 27.56 30.46 -2.34
CA ILE A 73 26.35 29.77 -1.88
C ILE A 73 25.80 28.83 -2.97
N THR A 74 25.86 29.25 -4.23
CA THR A 74 25.41 28.43 -5.36
C THR A 74 26.31 27.21 -5.58
N LEU A 75 27.64 27.40 -5.58
CA LEU A 75 28.61 26.31 -5.63
C LEU A 75 28.40 25.34 -4.46
N ILE A 76 28.23 25.85 -3.24
CA ILE A 76 27.94 25.01 -2.06
C ILE A 76 26.67 24.19 -2.29
N LYS A 77 25.58 24.77 -2.84
CA LYS A 77 24.36 24.02 -3.16
C LYS A 77 24.59 22.97 -4.25
N GLU A 78 25.31 23.31 -5.32
CA GLU A 78 25.65 22.40 -6.42
C GLU A 78 26.52 21.22 -5.97
N PHE A 79 27.40 21.41 -4.97
CA PHE A 79 28.18 20.31 -4.38
C PHE A 79 27.42 19.56 -3.29
N ARG A 80 26.60 20.25 -2.48
CA ARG A 80 25.86 19.66 -1.36
C ARG A 80 24.87 18.60 -1.81
N ASP A 81 24.06 18.89 -2.82
CA ASP A 81 22.96 17.99 -3.18
C ASP A 81 23.46 16.65 -3.79
N PRO A 82 24.44 16.63 -4.72
CA PRO A 82 25.09 15.39 -5.16
C PRO A 82 25.81 14.64 -4.05
N ILE A 83 26.42 15.35 -3.09
CA ILE A 83 27.07 14.74 -1.92
C ILE A 83 26.03 14.08 -1.00
N ILE A 84 24.92 14.76 -0.69
CA ILE A 84 23.81 14.20 0.10
C ILE A 84 23.24 12.96 -0.60
N VAL A 85 23.03 13.02 -1.91
CA VAL A 85 22.55 11.88 -2.70
C VAL A 85 23.57 10.77 -2.68
N TRP A 86 24.85 11.08 -2.86
CA TRP A 86 25.93 10.10 -2.81
C TRP A 86 25.99 9.40 -1.45
N PHE A 87 25.88 10.14 -0.33
CA PHE A 87 25.79 9.56 1.02
C PHE A 87 24.53 8.73 1.24
N LYS A 88 23.38 9.16 0.70
CA LYS A 88 22.09 8.42 0.80
C LYS A 88 22.02 7.21 -0.13
N VAL A 89 22.70 7.24 -1.27
CA VAL A 89 22.77 6.18 -2.28
C VAL A 89 23.89 5.18 -1.93
N PHE A 90 24.86 5.56 -1.09
CA PHE A 90 25.76 4.60 -0.47
C PHE A 90 24.94 3.56 0.29
N LYS A 91 25.31 2.27 0.18
CA LYS A 91 24.54 1.08 0.60
C LYS A 91 24.09 1.03 2.07
N ILE A 92 24.40 2.05 2.86
CA ILE A 92 24.17 2.12 4.30
C ILE A 92 22.69 2.41 4.65
N PHE A 93 21.89 3.04 3.77
CA PHE A 93 20.57 3.57 4.17
C PHE A 93 19.31 2.97 3.52
N ASN A 94 19.41 1.96 2.64
CA ASN A 94 18.26 1.38 1.92
C ASN A 94 17.30 2.49 1.41
N SER A 95 17.77 3.31 0.47
CA SER A 95 17.16 4.59 0.09
C SER A 95 15.94 4.44 -0.81
N TYR A 96 15.00 5.37 -0.68
CA TYR A 96 13.74 5.40 -1.42
C TYR A 96 13.55 6.76 -2.09
N ALA A 97 13.37 6.76 -3.40
CA ALA A 97 12.87 7.91 -4.14
C ALA A 97 11.36 7.74 -4.35
N VAL A 98 10.57 8.70 -3.87
CA VAL A 98 9.11 8.68 -3.99
C VAL A 98 8.68 9.70 -5.05
N HIS A 99 8.05 9.22 -6.11
CA HIS A 99 7.61 9.97 -7.26
C HIS A 99 6.09 10.10 -7.27
N GLY A 100 5.59 11.19 -7.85
CA GLY A 100 4.16 11.48 -7.95
C GLY A 100 3.71 12.65 -7.09
N ASN A 101 2.49 13.07 -7.37
CA ASN A 101 1.80 14.26 -6.86
C ASN A 101 0.63 13.92 -5.92
N SER A 102 0.35 12.64 -5.69
CA SER A 102 -0.70 12.22 -4.76
C SER A 102 -0.42 12.68 -3.32
N ILE A 103 -1.48 12.82 -2.54
CA ILE A 103 -1.37 13.07 -1.09
C ILE A 103 -0.52 11.97 -0.41
N TYR A 104 -0.68 10.72 -0.84
CA TYR A 104 0.09 9.57 -0.36
C TYR A 104 1.60 9.72 -0.62
N ALA A 105 1.99 10.21 -1.80
CA ALA A 105 3.40 10.47 -2.11
C ALA A 105 4.02 11.50 -1.16
N PHE A 106 3.29 12.57 -0.84
CA PHE A 106 3.75 13.59 0.10
C PHE A 106 3.93 13.03 1.52
N HIS A 107 2.92 12.29 2.01
CA HIS A 107 2.99 11.65 3.33
C HIS A 107 4.13 10.64 3.43
N LEU A 108 4.32 9.79 2.42
CA LEU A 108 5.39 8.80 2.42
C LEU A 108 6.77 9.46 2.44
N ARG A 109 6.99 10.54 1.68
CA ARG A 109 8.26 11.31 1.74
C ARG A 109 8.56 11.82 3.14
N LYS A 110 7.55 12.37 3.82
CA LYS A 110 7.67 12.86 5.20
C LYS A 110 8.00 11.72 6.16
N LYS A 111 7.28 10.60 6.06
CA LYS A 111 7.46 9.41 6.92
C LYS A 111 8.82 8.74 6.75
N LEU A 112 9.36 8.71 5.52
CA LEU A 112 10.68 8.17 5.22
C LEU A 112 11.85 8.99 5.79
N GLY A 113 11.64 10.29 6.04
CA GLY A 113 12.66 11.19 6.62
C GLY A 113 14.01 11.08 5.91
N LYS A 114 15.04 10.64 6.64
CA LYS A 114 16.42 10.52 6.13
C LYS A 114 16.59 9.50 4.99
N ARG A 115 15.72 8.47 4.92
CA ARG A 115 15.73 7.45 3.85
C ARG A 115 15.13 7.96 2.54
N SER A 116 14.40 9.08 2.58
CA SER A 116 13.82 9.72 1.41
C SER A 116 14.87 10.48 0.61
N VAL A 117 14.87 10.27 -0.70
CA VAL A 117 15.71 10.98 -1.67
C VAL A 117 14.87 12.08 -2.33
N ASN A 118 14.76 13.22 -1.63
CA ASN A 118 14.06 14.43 -2.09
C ASN A 118 15.05 15.41 -2.72
N VAL A 119 15.46 15.15 -3.95
CA VAL A 119 16.45 15.94 -4.71
C VAL A 119 15.99 16.10 -6.15
N GLU A 120 16.76 16.85 -6.94
CA GLU A 120 16.52 16.94 -8.38
C GLU A 120 16.31 15.57 -9.03
N TYR A 121 15.40 15.56 -10.01
CA TYR A 121 14.85 14.38 -10.64
C TYR A 121 15.91 13.33 -11.06
N SER A 122 16.98 13.78 -11.74
CA SER A 122 18.06 12.93 -12.23
C SER A 122 18.83 12.21 -11.12
N SER A 123 18.90 12.81 -9.94
CA SER A 123 19.58 12.26 -8.77
C SER A 123 18.69 11.31 -7.98
N ALA A 124 17.37 11.54 -7.96
CA ALA A 124 16.41 10.63 -7.33
C ALA A 124 16.36 9.24 -7.99
N LEU A 125 16.58 9.17 -9.31
CA LEU A 125 16.67 7.92 -10.06
C LEU A 125 17.85 7.02 -9.61
N LYS A 126 18.82 7.55 -8.86
CA LYS A 126 19.96 6.78 -8.33
C LYS A 126 19.61 6.03 -7.04
N ALA A 127 18.47 6.29 -6.41
CA ALA A 127 18.05 5.61 -5.18
C ALA A 127 17.92 4.09 -5.38
N THR A 128 18.13 3.32 -4.31
CA THR A 128 18.04 1.85 -4.35
C THR A 128 16.63 1.39 -4.73
N ASN A 129 15.61 2.04 -4.18
CA ASN A 129 14.22 1.73 -4.44
C ASN A 129 13.49 2.96 -4.99
N GLN A 130 12.59 2.73 -5.94
CA GLN A 130 11.74 3.73 -6.55
C GLN A 130 10.29 3.44 -6.14
N VAL A 131 9.55 4.42 -5.64
CA VAL A 131 8.13 4.30 -5.32
C VAL A 131 7.36 5.28 -6.20
N ILE A 132 6.36 4.82 -6.94
CA ILE A 132 5.57 5.62 -7.86
C ILE A 132 4.14 5.69 -7.34
N LEU A 133 3.71 6.91 -6.99
CA LEU A 133 2.44 7.20 -6.32
C LEU A 133 1.73 8.38 -6.99
N PHE A 134 1.05 8.12 -8.10
CA PHE A 134 0.17 9.09 -8.78
C PHE A 134 -1.29 8.75 -8.49
N ASP A 135 -2.18 9.74 -8.65
CA ASP A 135 -3.62 9.54 -8.45
C ASP A 135 -4.25 8.70 -9.57
N LYS A 136 -3.63 8.69 -10.76
CA LYS A 136 -4.07 7.93 -11.94
C LYS A 136 -3.03 6.91 -12.37
N ASP A 137 -3.47 5.69 -12.63
CA ASP A 137 -2.63 4.59 -13.13
C ASP A 137 -1.87 4.98 -14.41
N GLN A 138 -2.52 5.73 -15.32
CA GLN A 138 -1.90 6.19 -16.55
C GLN A 138 -0.64 7.04 -16.28
N GLU A 139 -0.72 8.00 -15.35
CA GLU A 139 0.42 8.86 -15.00
C GLU A 139 1.56 8.05 -14.37
N ALA A 140 1.22 7.07 -13.52
CA ALA A 140 2.20 6.16 -12.93
C ALA A 140 2.92 5.31 -13.99
N VAL A 141 2.19 4.76 -14.95
CA VAL A 141 2.75 3.93 -16.04
C VAL A 141 3.57 4.76 -17.02
N GLU A 142 3.09 5.95 -17.41
CA GLU A 142 3.83 6.89 -18.26
C GLU A 142 5.14 7.31 -17.62
N PHE A 143 5.13 7.59 -16.31
CA PHE A 143 6.32 7.89 -15.54
C PHE A 143 7.33 6.75 -15.59
N TYR A 144 6.88 5.53 -15.27
CA TYR A 144 7.73 4.33 -15.30
C TYR A 144 8.39 4.16 -16.68
N ASN A 145 7.59 4.22 -17.74
CA ASN A 145 8.08 4.02 -19.12
C ASN A 145 9.07 5.10 -19.55
N LYS A 146 8.80 6.36 -19.22
CA LYS A 146 9.67 7.48 -19.62
C LYS A 146 11.03 7.45 -18.92
N PHE A 147 11.06 7.07 -17.65
CA PHE A 147 12.20 7.36 -16.80
C PHE A 147 12.91 6.14 -16.19
N LEU A 148 12.24 5.00 -16.05
CA LEU A 148 12.80 3.81 -15.39
C LEU A 148 12.91 2.61 -16.32
N ASN A 149 11.97 2.42 -17.25
CA ASN A 149 11.98 1.27 -18.16
C ASN A 149 13.27 1.23 -18.99
N GLY A 150 13.97 0.09 -18.96
CA GLY A 150 15.28 -0.11 -19.59
C GLY A 150 16.45 0.69 -18.98
N LYS A 151 16.23 1.41 -17.87
CA LYS A 151 17.21 2.32 -17.23
C LYS A 151 17.55 1.95 -15.78
N LEU A 152 16.96 0.89 -15.24
CA LEU A 152 17.22 0.42 -13.88
C LEU A 152 18.62 -0.19 -13.77
N ARG A 153 19.31 0.12 -12.67
CA ARG A 153 20.58 -0.50 -12.29
C ARG A 153 20.35 -1.87 -11.67
N GLN A 154 21.41 -2.68 -11.65
CA GLN A 154 21.39 -3.98 -10.96
C GLN A 154 20.95 -3.82 -9.49
N ASN A 155 19.95 -4.60 -9.08
CA ASN A 155 19.31 -4.59 -7.75
C ASN A 155 18.43 -3.37 -7.41
N GLN A 156 18.13 -2.47 -8.36
CA GLN A 156 17.10 -1.46 -8.13
C GLN A 156 15.71 -2.09 -8.22
N LYS A 157 14.86 -1.78 -7.23
CA LYS A 157 13.45 -2.19 -7.22
C LYS A 157 12.52 -1.01 -7.45
N VAL A 158 11.40 -1.25 -8.11
CA VAL A 158 10.34 -0.28 -8.38
C VAL A 158 9.05 -0.79 -7.76
N TYR A 159 8.42 0.05 -6.95
CA TYR A 159 7.11 -0.18 -6.37
C TYR A 159 6.14 0.80 -6.99
N ILE A 160 5.13 0.31 -7.71
CA ILE A 160 4.16 1.16 -8.43
C ILE A 160 2.76 0.96 -7.88
N HIS A 161 2.12 2.07 -7.53
CA HIS A 161 0.72 2.07 -7.14
C HIS A 161 -0.18 1.99 -8.37
N LEU A 162 -1.03 0.96 -8.44
CA LEU A 162 -2.02 0.80 -9.52
C LEU A 162 -3.36 0.32 -8.95
N ASN A 163 -4.44 0.92 -9.46
CA ASN A 163 -5.81 0.64 -9.05
C ASN A 163 -6.46 -0.42 -9.92
N ASN A 164 -6.43 -0.22 -11.24
CA ASN A 164 -7.25 -0.93 -12.23
C ASN A 164 -6.43 -1.63 -13.31
N VAL A 165 -5.11 -1.37 -13.39
CA VAL A 165 -4.26 -1.94 -14.44
C VAL A 165 -3.85 -3.39 -14.15
N VAL A 166 -3.82 -4.20 -15.21
CA VAL A 166 -3.42 -5.61 -15.19
C VAL A 166 -1.94 -5.77 -14.76
N ARG A 167 -1.76 -6.23 -13.52
CA ARG A 167 -0.47 -6.50 -12.86
C ARG A 167 0.45 -7.42 -13.66
N GLU A 168 -0.13 -8.38 -14.37
CA GLU A 168 0.55 -9.44 -15.12
C GLU A 168 1.54 -8.94 -16.18
N LYS A 169 1.30 -7.75 -16.74
CA LYS A 169 2.19 -7.18 -17.76
C LYS A 169 3.42 -6.49 -17.19
N LEU A 170 3.39 -6.06 -15.93
CA LEU A 170 4.45 -5.25 -15.31
C LEU A 170 5.37 -6.08 -14.42
N GLU A 171 4.84 -7.04 -13.68
CA GLU A 171 5.61 -7.81 -12.67
C GLU A 171 6.36 -9.03 -13.26
N LYS A 172 6.84 -8.94 -14.51
CA LYS A 172 7.50 -10.09 -15.20
C LYS A 172 8.92 -10.37 -14.74
N ASP A 173 9.54 -9.42 -14.06
CA ASP A 173 10.87 -9.53 -13.50
C ASP A 173 10.77 -8.95 -12.08
N ASN A 174 11.30 -9.63 -11.07
CA ASN A 174 11.22 -9.32 -9.63
C ASN A 174 11.70 -7.90 -9.23
N THR A 175 12.06 -7.10 -10.22
CA THR A 175 12.42 -5.69 -10.14
C THR A 175 11.19 -4.78 -9.95
N ILE A 176 9.98 -5.21 -10.35
CA ILE A 176 8.76 -4.39 -10.22
C ILE A 176 7.75 -5.09 -9.30
N GLY A 177 7.37 -4.41 -8.22
CA GLY A 177 6.24 -4.78 -7.37
C GLY A 177 5.06 -3.82 -7.59
N VAL A 178 3.88 -4.35 -7.88
CA VAL A 178 2.65 -3.55 -7.91
C VAL A 178 1.99 -3.62 -6.55
N PHE A 179 1.63 -2.47 -5.98
CA PHE A 179 0.84 -2.40 -4.75
C PHE A 179 -0.40 -1.55 -4.97
N ASN A 180 -1.39 -1.72 -4.09
CA ASN A 180 -2.65 -1.00 -4.14
C ASN A 180 -3.00 -0.54 -2.72
N LEU A 181 -3.21 0.76 -2.54
CA LEU A 181 -3.44 1.34 -1.22
C LEU A 181 -4.80 0.94 -0.63
N TYR A 182 -5.81 0.76 -1.48
CA TYR A 182 -7.13 0.30 -1.07
C TYR A 182 -7.11 -1.17 -0.63
N GLU A 183 -6.32 -1.99 -1.32
CA GLU A 183 -6.02 -3.38 -0.92
C GLU A 183 -5.29 -3.42 0.42
N ASN A 184 -4.27 -2.58 0.59
CA ASN A 184 -3.55 -2.46 1.86
C ASN A 184 -4.49 -2.07 3.00
N CYS A 185 -5.39 -1.11 2.78
CA CYS A 185 -6.42 -0.74 3.76
C CYS A 185 -7.27 -1.94 4.18
N ALA A 186 -7.81 -2.68 3.21
CA ALA A 186 -8.66 -3.84 3.50
C ALA A 186 -7.90 -4.98 4.20
N ARG A 187 -6.66 -5.25 3.78
CA ARG A 187 -5.76 -6.22 4.41
C ARG A 187 -5.50 -5.87 5.87
N ILE A 188 -5.09 -4.63 6.14
CA ILE A 188 -4.81 -4.16 7.51
C ILE A 188 -6.09 -4.25 8.35
N TYR A 189 -7.21 -3.81 7.79
CA TYR A 189 -8.51 -3.83 8.46
C TYR A 189 -8.90 -5.24 8.94
N TRP A 190 -8.93 -6.22 8.03
CA TRP A 190 -9.35 -7.58 8.38
C TRP A 190 -8.32 -8.34 9.22
N GLN A 191 -7.04 -7.95 9.18
CA GLN A 191 -6.03 -8.46 10.11
C GLN A 191 -6.27 -7.93 11.53
N LYS A 192 -6.60 -6.64 11.67
CA LYS A 192 -6.88 -6.01 12.97
C LYS A 192 -8.20 -6.45 13.58
N TYR A 193 -9.22 -6.61 12.74
CA TYR A 193 -10.61 -6.83 13.15
C TYR A 193 -11.23 -8.05 12.44
N PRO A 194 -10.62 -9.24 12.53
CA PRO A 194 -11.14 -10.44 11.87
C PRO A 194 -12.50 -10.86 12.44
N LEU A 195 -13.28 -11.59 11.64
CA LEU A 195 -14.49 -12.27 12.08
C LEU A 195 -14.22 -13.76 12.27
N PHE A 196 -14.73 -14.31 13.36
CA PHE A 196 -14.61 -15.75 13.70
C PHE A 196 -15.96 -16.41 13.99
N GLU A 197 -17.03 -15.66 13.77
CA GLU A 197 -18.41 -16.09 13.98
C GLU A 197 -19.31 -15.38 12.96
N PRO A 198 -20.49 -15.93 12.65
CA PRO A 198 -21.43 -15.31 11.72
C PRO A 198 -21.85 -13.94 12.23
N LYS A 199 -21.71 -12.92 11.37
CA LYS A 199 -22.12 -11.55 11.65
C LYS A 199 -22.85 -10.94 10.47
N THR A 200 -23.65 -9.93 10.77
CA THR A 200 -24.25 -9.02 9.79
C THR A 200 -23.39 -7.75 9.71
N VAL A 201 -22.80 -7.51 8.55
CA VAL A 201 -21.86 -6.40 8.29
C VAL A 201 -22.48 -5.43 7.30
N ALA A 202 -22.67 -4.18 7.70
CA ALA A 202 -23.08 -3.10 6.79
C ALA A 202 -21.85 -2.33 6.31
N ILE A 203 -21.66 -2.22 5.01
CA ILE A 203 -20.61 -1.41 4.37
C ILE A 203 -21.28 -0.21 3.70
N ILE A 204 -20.97 1.00 4.16
CA ILE A 204 -21.50 2.26 3.63
C ILE A 204 -20.37 3.00 2.91
N GLY A 205 -20.58 3.26 1.62
CA GLY A 205 -19.56 3.78 0.71
C GLY A 205 -18.90 2.66 -0.06
N PHE A 206 -19.21 2.54 -1.35
CA PHE A 206 -18.78 1.44 -2.21
C PHE A 206 -17.88 1.90 -3.37
N THR A 207 -17.03 2.88 -3.06
CA THR A 207 -15.85 3.26 -3.85
C THR A 207 -14.75 2.19 -3.72
N GLU A 208 -13.51 2.48 -4.13
CA GLU A 208 -12.40 1.53 -4.12
C GLU A 208 -12.13 0.94 -2.72
N PHE A 209 -12.25 1.73 -1.66
CA PHE A 209 -12.11 1.23 -0.29
C PHE A 209 -13.20 0.21 0.06
N GLY A 210 -14.47 0.55 -0.16
CA GLY A 210 -15.59 -0.34 0.16
C GLY A 210 -15.56 -1.64 -0.65
N GLN A 211 -15.18 -1.56 -1.93
CA GLN A 211 -15.01 -2.72 -2.78
C GLN A 211 -13.89 -3.63 -2.26
N LYS A 212 -12.71 -3.08 -1.93
CA LYS A 212 -11.60 -3.89 -1.39
C LYS A 212 -11.89 -4.46 -0.01
N ILE A 213 -12.63 -3.74 0.83
CA ILE A 213 -13.12 -4.26 2.12
C ILE A 213 -14.02 -5.48 1.89
N LEU A 214 -14.97 -5.43 0.96
CA LEU A 214 -15.81 -6.58 0.64
C LEU A 214 -15.00 -7.74 0.05
N GLU A 215 -14.17 -7.50 -0.97
CA GLU A 215 -13.33 -8.53 -1.59
C GLU A 215 -12.49 -9.28 -0.55
N HIS A 216 -11.80 -8.55 0.33
CA HIS A 216 -10.98 -9.18 1.37
C HIS A 216 -11.85 -9.83 2.44
N GLY A 217 -13.00 -9.25 2.77
CA GLY A 217 -13.93 -9.83 3.75
C GLY A 217 -14.42 -11.20 3.30
N LEU A 218 -14.81 -11.35 2.03
CA LEU A 218 -15.28 -12.62 1.46
C LEU A 218 -14.20 -13.72 1.52
N LEU A 219 -12.93 -13.35 1.36
CA LEU A 219 -11.81 -14.29 1.42
C LEU A 219 -11.39 -14.57 2.87
N GLN A 220 -11.16 -13.53 3.66
CA GLN A 220 -10.61 -13.61 5.01
C GLN A 220 -11.62 -14.18 6.01
N ASN A 221 -12.89 -13.84 5.90
CA ASN A 221 -13.93 -14.31 6.84
C ASN A 221 -14.41 -15.73 6.50
N THR A 222 -13.50 -16.59 6.04
CA THR A 222 -13.73 -18.03 5.83
C THR A 222 -13.23 -18.79 7.04
N PHE A 223 -14.09 -18.93 8.06
CA PHE A 223 -13.77 -19.53 9.36
C PHE A 223 -14.63 -20.76 9.68
N SER A 224 -15.56 -21.15 8.81
CA SER A 224 -16.40 -22.34 9.00
C SER A 224 -16.88 -22.92 7.67
N ILE A 225 -17.38 -24.16 7.72
CA ILE A 225 -17.87 -24.90 6.55
C ILE A 225 -19.30 -24.47 6.18
N ASP A 226 -20.14 -24.29 7.20
CA ASP A 226 -21.60 -24.17 7.08
C ASP A 226 -22.14 -22.86 7.64
N LYS A 227 -21.28 -21.89 7.97
CA LYS A 227 -21.70 -20.55 8.38
C LYS A 227 -20.86 -19.50 7.66
N GLY A 228 -21.43 -18.32 7.49
CA GLY A 228 -20.76 -17.22 6.81
C GLY A 228 -21.19 -15.86 7.34
N VAL A 229 -20.87 -14.84 6.58
CA VAL A 229 -21.13 -13.44 6.90
C VAL A 229 -22.20 -12.90 5.96
N GLU A 230 -23.14 -12.15 6.53
CA GLU A 230 -24.15 -11.42 5.76
C GLU A 230 -23.65 -9.98 5.54
N TYR A 231 -23.36 -9.63 4.29
CA TYR A 231 -22.89 -8.30 3.91
C TYR A 231 -24.03 -7.48 3.31
N HIS A 232 -24.26 -6.28 3.83
CA HIS A 232 -25.15 -5.29 3.25
C HIS A 232 -24.34 -4.14 2.69
N ILE A 233 -24.45 -3.91 1.38
CA ILE A 233 -23.66 -2.93 0.64
C ILE A 233 -24.55 -1.74 0.30
N PHE A 234 -24.16 -0.56 0.79
CA PHE A 234 -24.78 0.72 0.48
C PHE A 234 -23.83 1.58 -0.35
N GLY A 235 -24.14 1.73 -1.64
CA GLY A 235 -23.34 2.47 -2.61
C GLY A 235 -23.50 1.91 -4.02
N ASP A 236 -22.90 2.55 -5.01
CA ASP A 236 -23.00 2.10 -6.41
C ASP A 236 -22.18 0.82 -6.63
N SER A 237 -22.89 -0.30 -6.82
CA SER A 237 -22.30 -1.63 -7.02
C SER A 237 -22.38 -2.13 -8.47
N ARG A 238 -22.83 -1.31 -9.42
CA ARG A 238 -23.11 -1.76 -10.80
C ARG A 238 -21.87 -2.30 -11.50
N GLU A 239 -20.77 -1.54 -11.47
CA GLU A 239 -19.51 -1.96 -12.07
C GLU A 239 -18.93 -3.17 -11.36
N PHE A 240 -18.87 -3.15 -10.02
CA PHE A 240 -18.37 -4.27 -9.23
C PHE A 240 -19.08 -5.58 -9.56
N ARG A 241 -20.42 -5.58 -9.64
CA ARG A 241 -21.22 -6.75 -9.97
C ARG A 241 -20.99 -7.23 -11.41
N ALA A 242 -20.80 -6.30 -12.35
CA ALA A 242 -20.49 -6.64 -13.73
C ALA A 242 -19.10 -7.29 -13.88
N LEU A 243 -18.12 -6.82 -13.09
CA LEU A 243 -16.76 -7.35 -13.08
C LEU A 243 -16.62 -8.65 -12.28
N HIS A 244 -17.51 -8.92 -11.33
CA HIS A 244 -17.53 -10.12 -10.49
C HIS A 244 -18.82 -10.93 -10.73
N TYR A 245 -19.05 -11.30 -11.99
CA TYR A 245 -20.32 -11.92 -12.41
C TYR A 245 -20.54 -13.35 -11.88
N ARG A 246 -19.54 -13.94 -11.20
CA ARG A 246 -19.65 -15.26 -10.55
C ARG A 246 -19.74 -15.23 -9.02
N LEU A 247 -20.05 -14.07 -8.42
CA LEU A 247 -20.24 -13.98 -6.96
C LEU A 247 -21.31 -14.96 -6.43
N ASP A 248 -22.32 -15.24 -7.24
CA ASP A 248 -23.41 -16.17 -6.93
C ASP A 248 -22.96 -17.64 -6.84
N SER A 249 -21.74 -17.95 -7.29
CA SER A 249 -21.16 -19.29 -7.22
C SER A 249 -20.70 -19.68 -5.82
N PHE A 250 -20.52 -18.72 -4.91
CA PHE A 250 -20.09 -18.99 -3.51
C PHE A 250 -20.83 -18.19 -2.44
N ALA A 251 -21.57 -17.14 -2.81
CA ALA A 251 -22.41 -16.37 -1.89
C ALA A 251 -23.83 -16.24 -2.46
N LYS A 252 -24.85 -16.13 -1.60
CA LYS A 252 -26.20 -15.80 -2.08
C LYS A 252 -26.36 -14.31 -2.28
N ILE A 253 -26.90 -13.90 -3.42
CA ILE A 253 -27.07 -12.49 -3.78
C ILE A 253 -28.52 -12.07 -3.53
N ASN A 254 -28.71 -11.02 -2.73
CA ASN A 254 -30.00 -10.44 -2.35
C ASN A 254 -31.01 -11.45 -1.75
N MET A 255 -30.50 -12.48 -1.08
CA MET A 255 -31.32 -13.45 -0.35
C MET A 255 -30.52 -14.08 0.80
N PRO A 256 -31.18 -14.57 1.87
CA PRO A 256 -30.49 -15.15 3.02
C PRO A 256 -29.71 -16.42 2.66
N ASN A 257 -28.59 -16.64 3.37
CA ASN A 257 -27.82 -17.89 3.29
C ASN A 257 -27.46 -18.41 4.69
N PRO A 258 -28.30 -19.24 5.32
CA PRO A 258 -27.99 -19.81 6.62
C PRO A 258 -26.74 -20.70 6.64
N LYS A 259 -26.28 -21.15 5.46
CA LYS A 259 -25.17 -22.10 5.30
C LYS A 259 -23.87 -21.49 4.76
N GLY A 260 -23.76 -20.17 4.71
CA GLY A 260 -22.60 -19.51 4.11
C GLY A 260 -22.79 -18.00 3.98
N ASP A 261 -22.07 -17.39 3.05
CA ASP A 261 -22.13 -15.94 2.87
C ASP A 261 -23.39 -15.50 2.11
N ALA A 262 -23.91 -14.32 2.47
CA ALA A 262 -24.96 -13.61 1.74
C ALA A 262 -24.50 -12.18 1.47
N ILE A 263 -24.83 -11.65 0.29
CA ILE A 263 -24.48 -10.28 -0.12
C ILE A 263 -25.74 -9.60 -0.63
N TYR A 264 -26.13 -8.51 0.04
CA TYR A 264 -27.25 -7.67 -0.36
C TYR A 264 -26.71 -6.35 -0.92
N PHE A 265 -27.04 -6.08 -2.18
CA PHE A 265 -26.73 -4.81 -2.83
C PHE A 265 -27.97 -3.92 -2.78
N HIS A 266 -27.91 -2.86 -1.98
CA HIS A 266 -29.05 -1.96 -1.80
C HIS A 266 -29.01 -0.84 -2.84
N PRO A 267 -30.07 -0.67 -3.67
CA PRO A 267 -30.13 0.42 -4.65
C PRO A 267 -30.43 1.77 -3.99
N ASN A 268 -31.05 1.74 -2.82
CA ASN A 268 -31.47 2.92 -2.07
C ASN A 268 -30.39 3.35 -1.08
N SER A 269 -30.52 4.58 -0.59
CA SER A 269 -29.59 5.11 0.39
C SER A 269 -29.67 4.35 1.72
N TRP A 270 -28.57 4.32 2.47
CA TRP A 270 -28.51 3.63 3.77
C TRP A 270 -29.54 4.15 4.78
N TYR A 271 -29.90 5.43 4.72
CA TYR A 271 -30.85 6.06 5.66
C TYR A 271 -32.32 5.66 5.40
N GLU A 272 -32.60 4.99 4.29
CA GLU A 272 -33.91 4.37 4.04
C GLU A 272 -33.99 2.95 4.64
N ASN A 273 -32.86 2.40 5.08
CA ASN A 273 -32.71 1.02 5.55
C ASN A 273 -32.23 0.96 7.00
N LEU A 274 -32.75 1.86 7.86
CA LEU A 274 -32.32 1.99 9.26
C LEU A 274 -32.49 0.68 10.04
N ASP A 275 -33.49 -0.14 9.72
CA ASP A 275 -33.71 -1.41 10.42
C ASP A 275 -32.61 -2.43 10.15
N ILE A 276 -31.96 -2.37 8.98
CA ILE A 276 -30.77 -3.17 8.68
C ILE A 276 -29.61 -2.68 9.55
N LEU A 277 -29.39 -1.37 9.63
CA LEU A 277 -28.31 -0.80 10.43
C LEU A 277 -28.50 -1.03 11.94
N LYS A 278 -29.75 -1.03 12.42
CA LYS A 278 -30.09 -1.39 13.81
C LYS A 278 -29.80 -2.86 14.11
N LYS A 279 -29.89 -3.76 13.13
CA LYS A 279 -29.60 -5.20 13.29
C LYS A 279 -28.14 -5.58 13.01
N ALA A 280 -27.42 -4.79 12.21
CA ALA A 280 -26.04 -5.08 11.84
C ALA A 280 -25.14 -5.16 13.08
N ASP A 281 -24.35 -6.23 13.21
CA ASP A 281 -23.37 -6.39 14.29
C ASP A 281 -22.19 -5.42 14.12
N ARG A 282 -21.91 -5.06 12.86
CA ARG A 282 -20.78 -4.21 12.48
C ARG A 282 -21.17 -3.26 11.35
N ILE A 283 -20.80 -2.00 11.49
CA ILE A 283 -20.95 -0.98 10.43
C ILE A 283 -19.56 -0.50 10.03
N ILE A 284 -19.27 -0.45 8.72
CA ILE A 284 -18.00 0.00 8.16
C ILE A 284 -18.28 1.17 7.21
N LEU A 285 -17.68 2.32 7.50
CA LEU A 285 -17.80 3.53 6.70
C LEU A 285 -16.55 3.71 5.83
N CYS A 286 -16.75 3.74 4.51
CA CYS A 286 -15.71 3.74 3.48
C CYS A 286 -15.87 4.88 2.46
N GLU A 287 -16.68 5.90 2.75
CA GLU A 287 -16.74 7.13 1.95
C GLU A 287 -15.49 8.01 2.17
N LYS A 288 -15.50 9.20 1.57
CA LYS A 288 -14.50 10.23 1.87
C LYS A 288 -14.55 10.65 3.34
N ASN A 289 -13.45 11.19 3.87
CA ASN A 289 -13.33 11.51 5.31
C ASN A 289 -14.48 12.38 5.84
N ASP A 290 -14.81 13.46 5.14
CA ASP A 290 -15.86 14.40 5.57
C ASP A 290 -17.26 13.77 5.49
N ASP A 291 -17.49 12.94 4.47
CA ASP A 291 -18.74 12.21 4.27
C ASP A 291 -18.91 11.14 5.37
N ASN A 292 -17.85 10.39 5.68
CA ASN A 292 -17.84 9.41 6.77
C ASN A 292 -18.16 10.04 8.12
N LEU A 293 -17.61 11.22 8.41
CA LEU A 293 -17.91 11.95 9.65
C LEU A 293 -19.40 12.34 9.72
N THR A 294 -19.93 12.83 8.60
CA THR A 294 -21.34 13.20 8.48
C THR A 294 -22.27 11.99 8.62
N ILE A 295 -21.91 10.87 7.99
CA ILE A 295 -22.65 9.61 8.06
C ILE A 295 -22.63 9.07 9.49
N LEU A 296 -21.46 9.05 10.14
CA LEU A 296 -21.31 8.62 11.52
C LEU A 296 -22.25 9.41 12.45
N SER A 297 -22.23 10.75 12.37
CA SER A 297 -23.10 11.62 13.17
C SER A 297 -24.59 11.34 12.94
N LYS A 298 -24.99 11.07 11.70
CA LYS A 298 -26.38 10.72 11.38
C LYS A 298 -26.74 9.32 11.90
N ILE A 299 -25.85 8.33 11.81
CA ILE A 299 -26.12 6.97 12.31
C ILE A 299 -26.32 6.98 13.82
N THR A 300 -25.42 7.65 14.57
CA THR A 300 -25.55 7.72 16.04
C THR A 300 -26.82 8.44 16.49
N THR A 301 -27.34 9.36 15.66
CA THR A 301 -28.60 10.07 15.90
C THR A 301 -29.83 9.25 15.51
N LEU A 302 -29.82 8.57 14.36
CA LEU A 302 -30.99 7.93 13.75
C LEU A 302 -31.21 6.48 14.18
N CYS A 303 -30.18 5.81 14.70
CA CYS A 303 -30.22 4.40 15.08
C CYS A 303 -30.05 4.15 16.59
N PRO A 304 -30.73 4.89 17.49
CA PRO A 304 -30.44 4.82 18.92
C PRO A 304 -30.57 3.40 19.48
N ILE A 305 -29.55 2.96 20.23
CA ILE A 305 -29.56 1.67 20.93
C ILE A 305 -30.32 1.86 22.25
N GLY A 306 -31.42 1.13 22.42
CA GLY A 306 -32.24 1.17 23.62
C GLY A 306 -31.54 0.49 24.81
N LYS A 307 -31.81 0.94 26.04
CA LYS A 307 -31.30 0.34 27.30
C LYS A 307 -31.83 -1.08 27.58
N GLY A 308 -32.69 -1.64 26.72
CA GLY A 308 -33.32 -2.94 26.91
C GLY A 308 -32.81 -3.93 25.88
N ILE A 309 -32.33 -5.09 26.36
CA ILE A 309 -31.72 -6.19 25.59
C ILE A 309 -30.27 -5.94 25.15
N VAL A 310 -29.48 -5.29 26.00
CA VAL A 310 -28.04 -5.46 25.98
C VAL A 310 -27.72 -6.14 27.30
N SER A 311 -27.51 -7.46 27.28
CA SER A 311 -26.61 -8.07 28.28
C SER A 311 -25.36 -7.21 28.31
N GLU A 312 -24.84 -6.88 29.48
CA GLU A 312 -23.77 -5.89 29.77
C GLU A 312 -22.47 -5.95 28.92
N GLU A 313 -22.39 -6.73 27.85
CA GLU A 313 -21.22 -6.93 27.02
C GLU A 313 -21.51 -6.61 25.53
N LEU A 314 -20.77 -5.61 25.03
CA LEU A 314 -20.60 -5.11 23.66
C LEU A 314 -21.54 -4.00 23.14
N ALA A 315 -21.02 -2.78 23.24
CA ALA A 315 -21.37 -1.67 22.37
C ALA A 315 -21.28 -2.06 20.89
N LYS A 316 -22.20 -1.57 20.05
CA LYS A 316 -22.16 -1.83 18.60
C LYS A 316 -20.92 -1.18 17.99
N GLU A 317 -20.17 -1.93 17.19
CA GLU A 317 -18.94 -1.44 16.55
C GLU A 317 -19.24 -0.68 15.26
N ILE A 318 -18.78 0.58 15.19
CA ILE A 318 -18.76 1.38 13.96
C ILE A 318 -17.31 1.66 13.60
N TYR A 319 -16.87 1.09 12.49
CA TYR A 319 -15.55 1.31 11.92
C TYR A 319 -15.61 2.44 10.93
N VAL A 320 -14.73 3.44 11.07
CA VAL A 320 -14.78 4.65 10.24
C VAL A 320 -13.45 4.91 9.58
N ARG A 321 -13.43 4.86 8.24
CA ARG A 321 -12.24 5.22 7.48
C ARG A 321 -11.97 6.71 7.63
N THR A 322 -10.80 7.09 8.17
CA THR A 322 -10.48 8.50 8.40
C THR A 322 -8.97 8.76 8.45
N ASP A 323 -8.55 9.94 7.99
CA ASP A 323 -7.21 10.49 8.24
C ASP A 323 -7.18 11.44 9.46
N ALA A 324 -8.34 11.70 10.08
CA ALA A 324 -8.53 12.65 11.15
C ALA A 324 -8.97 11.96 12.46
N GLU A 325 -8.20 10.96 12.91
CA GLU A 325 -8.48 10.23 14.16
C GLU A 325 -8.67 11.16 15.39
N PRO A 326 -7.87 12.24 15.57
CA PRO A 326 -8.09 13.17 16.69
C PRO A 326 -9.46 13.86 16.66
N LEU A 327 -10.00 14.11 15.47
CA LEU A 327 -11.33 14.73 15.31
C LEU A 327 -12.43 13.75 15.72
N ILE A 328 -12.31 12.46 15.35
CA ILE A 328 -13.23 11.41 15.80
C ILE A 328 -13.21 11.29 17.32
N SER A 329 -12.02 11.25 17.92
CA SER A 329 -11.87 11.21 19.37
C SER A 329 -12.48 12.43 20.07
N THR A 330 -12.32 13.63 19.49
CA THR A 330 -12.88 14.86 20.06
C THR A 330 -14.41 14.89 19.99
N LEU A 331 -15.00 14.47 18.86
CA LEU A 331 -16.44 14.56 18.64
C LEU A 331 -17.23 13.40 19.25
N PHE A 332 -16.61 12.22 19.38
CA PHE A 332 -17.29 10.99 19.78
C PHE A 332 -16.62 10.24 20.93
N GLY A 333 -15.44 10.65 21.39
CA GLY A 333 -14.69 9.94 22.42
C GLY A 333 -15.12 10.21 23.87
N SER A 334 -16.11 11.09 24.11
CA SER A 334 -16.45 11.54 25.46
C SER A 334 -17.90 11.30 25.92
N GLY A 335 -18.75 10.55 25.21
CA GLY A 335 -20.18 10.63 25.59
C GLY A 335 -21.23 9.64 25.08
N ASP A 336 -20.93 8.47 24.53
CA ASP A 336 -22.00 7.48 24.30
C ASP A 336 -21.48 6.04 24.43
N ASP A 337 -21.71 5.40 25.58
CA ASP A 337 -21.34 4.00 25.88
C ASP A 337 -22.02 2.97 24.96
N LYS A 338 -22.89 3.43 24.05
CA LYS A 338 -23.68 2.60 23.13
C LYS A 338 -22.91 2.15 21.89
N TYR A 339 -21.96 2.96 21.42
CA TYR A 339 -21.19 2.67 20.21
C TYR A 339 -19.70 2.65 20.50
N SER A 340 -19.03 1.60 20.01
CA SER A 340 -17.58 1.57 19.92
C SER A 340 -17.18 2.13 18.56
N ILE A 341 -16.68 3.37 18.52
CA ILE A 341 -16.28 4.04 17.28
C ILE A 341 -14.79 3.82 17.07
N ILE A 342 -14.45 3.14 15.98
CA ILE A 342 -13.10 2.64 15.73
C ILE A 342 -12.59 3.25 14.42
N PRO A 343 -11.66 4.23 14.48
CA PRO A 343 -11.04 4.75 13.27
C PRO A 343 -10.13 3.71 12.62
N PHE A 344 -10.07 3.70 11.30
CA PHE A 344 -9.12 2.87 10.53
C PHE A 344 -8.76 3.52 9.19
N GLY A 345 -7.81 2.94 8.46
CA GLY A 345 -7.54 3.27 7.07
C GLY A 345 -6.95 4.67 6.84
N SER A 346 -6.25 5.21 7.84
CA SER A 346 -5.53 6.48 7.72
C SER A 346 -4.36 6.35 6.75
N ILE A 347 -3.96 7.44 6.10
CA ILE A 347 -2.81 7.48 5.18
C ILE A 347 -1.55 6.97 5.89
N ASP A 348 -1.35 7.33 7.15
CA ASP A 348 -0.19 6.91 7.93
C ASP A 348 -0.21 5.40 8.23
N GLU A 349 -1.38 4.77 8.27
CA GLU A 349 -1.54 3.33 8.43
C GLU A 349 -1.33 2.56 7.12
N ILE A 350 -1.97 3.00 6.03
CA ILE A 350 -2.04 2.21 4.79
C ILE A 350 -0.87 2.47 3.83
N CYS A 351 -0.19 3.63 3.96
CA CYS A 351 0.91 4.07 3.11
C CYS A 351 2.26 3.96 3.84
N THR A 352 2.67 2.73 4.17
CA THR A 352 3.96 2.44 4.82
C THR A 352 4.85 1.58 3.94
N LEU A 353 6.17 1.65 4.13
CA LEU A 353 7.08 0.74 3.43
C LEU A 353 6.77 -0.73 3.71
N GLU A 354 6.29 -1.05 4.90
CA GLU A 354 5.91 -2.41 5.28
C GLU A 354 4.85 -2.97 4.33
N TYR A 355 3.78 -2.21 4.03
CA TYR A 355 2.71 -2.67 3.13
C TYR A 355 2.93 -2.33 1.65
N ILE A 356 3.82 -1.38 1.33
CA ILE A 356 4.22 -1.07 -0.05
C ILE A 356 5.21 -2.12 -0.59
N VAL A 357 6.20 -2.48 0.22
CA VAL A 357 7.22 -3.48 -0.15
C VAL A 357 6.71 -4.89 0.13
N ASN A 358 6.03 -5.05 1.28
CA ASN A 358 5.36 -6.27 1.72
C ASN A 358 6.20 -7.55 1.63
N GLU A 359 7.48 -7.45 2.00
CA GLU A 359 8.47 -8.52 1.88
C GLU A 359 8.07 -9.76 2.68
N ASN A 360 7.58 -9.59 3.92
CA ASN A 360 7.15 -10.71 4.75
C ASN A 360 5.99 -11.49 4.12
N LEU A 361 4.96 -10.81 3.59
CA LEU A 361 3.84 -11.49 2.92
C LEU A 361 4.31 -12.15 1.62
N LEU A 362 5.18 -11.50 0.86
CA LEU A 362 5.72 -12.04 -0.37
C LEU A 362 6.55 -13.30 -0.11
N ASN A 363 7.37 -13.32 0.94
CA ASN A 363 8.16 -14.48 1.34
C ASN A 363 7.25 -15.65 1.76
N ARG A 364 6.19 -15.37 2.53
CA ARG A 364 5.16 -16.37 2.86
C ARG A 364 4.50 -16.95 1.60
N ALA A 365 4.08 -16.10 0.68
CA ALA A 365 3.47 -16.53 -0.57
C ALA A 365 4.44 -17.39 -1.42
N LYS A 366 5.73 -17.03 -1.45
CA LYS A 366 6.78 -17.84 -2.08
C LYS A 366 6.95 -19.20 -1.41
N ARG A 367 6.95 -19.26 -0.07
CA ARG A 367 7.02 -20.52 0.69
C ARG A 367 5.80 -21.39 0.42
N ILE A 368 4.60 -20.81 0.40
CA ILE A 368 3.37 -21.51 0.04
C ILE A 368 3.48 -22.15 -1.35
N HIS A 369 3.95 -21.41 -2.34
CA HIS A 369 4.16 -21.94 -3.70
C HIS A 369 5.21 -23.06 -3.72
N GLN A 370 6.28 -22.92 -2.92
CA GLN A 370 7.30 -23.95 -2.81
C GLN A 370 6.72 -25.25 -2.22
N VAL A 371 5.90 -25.18 -1.18
CA VAL A 371 5.20 -26.34 -0.61
C VAL A 371 4.33 -27.01 -1.67
N TYR A 372 3.59 -26.23 -2.48
CA TYR A 372 2.82 -26.78 -3.60
C TYR A 372 3.70 -27.55 -4.60
N ILE A 373 4.85 -27.00 -4.98
CA ILE A 373 5.80 -27.67 -5.89
C ILE A 373 6.28 -29.00 -5.29
N GLU A 374 6.66 -29.00 -4.00
CA GLU A 374 7.13 -30.19 -3.29
C GLU A 374 6.07 -31.31 -3.36
N GLN A 375 4.79 -30.99 -3.13
CA GLN A 375 3.68 -31.95 -3.20
C GLN A 375 3.38 -32.48 -4.60
N GLN A 376 3.45 -31.62 -5.62
CA GLN A 376 3.22 -32.06 -6.99
C GLN A 376 4.34 -33.01 -7.48
N LYS A 377 5.58 -32.80 -7.03
CA LYS A 377 6.70 -33.71 -7.28
C LYS A 377 6.50 -35.07 -6.63
N GLU A 378 5.93 -35.14 -5.43
CA GLU A 378 5.55 -36.42 -4.80
C GLU A 378 4.54 -37.22 -5.65
N LYS A 379 3.74 -36.54 -6.48
CA LYS A 379 2.81 -37.16 -7.45
C LYS A 379 3.49 -37.53 -8.78
N GLY A 380 4.80 -37.32 -8.92
CA GLY A 380 5.54 -37.54 -10.16
C GLY A 380 5.28 -36.48 -11.24
N ILE A 381 4.77 -35.30 -10.87
CA ILE A 381 4.64 -34.17 -11.79
C ILE A 381 5.90 -33.31 -11.71
N ASP A 382 6.74 -33.43 -12.74
CA ASP A 382 7.95 -32.63 -12.91
C ASP A 382 7.70 -31.38 -13.78
N ASN A 383 8.68 -30.47 -13.83
CA ASN A 383 8.67 -29.24 -14.64
C ASN A 383 7.58 -28.20 -14.29
N LEU A 384 7.36 -27.97 -12.99
CA LEU A 384 6.44 -26.92 -12.51
C LEU A 384 7.06 -25.52 -12.62
N GLU A 385 6.20 -24.54 -12.90
CA GLU A 385 6.57 -23.11 -12.95
C GLU A 385 7.17 -22.64 -11.62
N GLY A 386 8.34 -22.00 -11.67
CA GLY A 386 8.90 -21.27 -10.54
C GLY A 386 8.11 -19.99 -10.25
N TRP A 387 8.32 -19.38 -9.07
CA TRP A 387 7.60 -18.17 -8.65
C TRP A 387 7.63 -17.05 -9.71
N GLU A 388 8.79 -16.83 -10.33
CA GLU A 388 9.01 -15.78 -11.33
C GLU A 388 8.21 -15.99 -12.62
N SER A 389 7.89 -17.24 -12.95
CA SER A 389 7.12 -17.60 -14.14
C SER A 389 5.61 -17.68 -13.89
N LEU A 390 5.15 -17.51 -12.65
CA LEU A 390 3.74 -17.54 -12.33
C LEU A 390 3.01 -16.32 -12.90
N SER A 391 1.79 -16.55 -13.38
CA SER A 391 0.85 -15.45 -13.66
C SER A 391 0.54 -14.66 -12.39
N ALA A 392 0.15 -13.39 -12.56
CA ALA A 392 -0.27 -12.55 -11.43
C ALA A 392 -1.39 -13.21 -10.62
N PHE A 393 -2.36 -13.86 -11.30
CA PHE A 393 -3.44 -14.59 -10.65
C PHE A 393 -2.95 -15.73 -9.75
N LYS A 394 -2.00 -16.55 -10.22
CA LYS A 394 -1.44 -17.65 -9.41
C LYS A 394 -0.63 -17.11 -8.22
N ARG A 395 0.16 -16.05 -8.41
CA ARG A 395 0.88 -15.38 -7.29
C ARG A 395 -0.10 -14.83 -6.25
N TYR A 396 -1.16 -14.16 -6.69
CA TYR A 396 -2.18 -13.62 -5.82
C TYR A 396 -2.99 -14.69 -5.06
N SER A 397 -3.15 -15.89 -5.62
CA SER A 397 -3.75 -17.02 -4.90
C SER A 397 -2.92 -17.40 -3.67
N ASN A 398 -1.59 -17.39 -3.81
CA ASN A 398 -0.66 -17.66 -2.71
C ASN A 398 -0.65 -16.51 -1.69
N ILE A 399 -0.69 -15.25 -2.16
CA ILE A 399 -0.81 -14.06 -1.29
C ILE A 399 -2.11 -14.11 -0.46
N SER A 400 -3.24 -14.42 -1.10
CA SER A 400 -4.54 -14.57 -0.43
C SER A 400 -4.52 -15.66 0.64
N GLN A 401 -3.82 -16.77 0.41
CA GLN A 401 -3.63 -17.80 1.43
C GLN A 401 -2.75 -17.30 2.59
N GLY A 402 -1.71 -16.50 2.30
CA GLY A 402 -0.85 -15.86 3.30
C GLY A 402 -1.60 -14.85 4.17
N ASP A 403 -2.55 -14.10 3.59
CA ASP A 403 -3.38 -13.16 4.34
C ASP A 403 -4.29 -13.89 5.37
N HIS A 404 -4.67 -15.15 5.09
CA HIS A 404 -5.56 -15.97 5.94
C HIS A 404 -4.88 -16.62 7.15
N ILE A 405 -3.58 -16.39 7.35
CA ILE A 405 -2.80 -17.02 8.44
C ILE A 405 -3.39 -16.76 9.83
N ILE A 406 -3.87 -15.55 10.14
CA ILE A 406 -4.46 -15.25 11.45
C ILE A 406 -5.70 -16.11 11.71
N VAL A 407 -6.52 -16.33 10.68
CA VAL A 407 -7.72 -17.16 10.80
C VAL A 407 -7.34 -18.62 11.01
N LYS A 408 -6.33 -19.12 10.29
CA LYS A 408 -5.80 -20.48 10.50
C LYS A 408 -5.27 -20.69 11.92
N LEU A 409 -4.55 -19.72 12.46
CA LEU A 409 -4.09 -19.77 13.85
C LEU A 409 -5.27 -19.83 14.82
N LYS A 410 -6.31 -19.03 14.60
CA LYS A 410 -7.53 -19.08 15.42
C LYS A 410 -8.25 -20.42 15.34
N LEU A 411 -8.38 -20.99 14.14
CA LEU A 411 -8.97 -22.32 13.92
C LEU A 411 -8.19 -23.43 14.61
N LEU A 412 -6.88 -23.27 14.78
CA LEU A 412 -6.02 -24.16 15.57
C LEU A 412 -6.09 -23.89 17.09
N GLY A 413 -6.85 -22.89 17.53
CA GLY A 413 -7.02 -22.52 18.95
C GLY A 413 -6.01 -21.48 19.45
N PHE A 414 -5.30 -20.78 18.57
CA PHE A 414 -4.34 -19.73 18.94
C PHE A 414 -4.93 -18.34 18.68
N ASP A 415 -5.06 -17.54 19.74
CA ASP A 415 -5.44 -16.14 19.63
C ASP A 415 -4.18 -15.27 19.54
N VAL A 416 -3.81 -14.90 18.32
CA VAL A 416 -2.57 -14.17 18.01
C VAL A 416 -2.93 -12.80 17.45
N LYS A 417 -2.32 -11.75 18.02
CA LYS A 417 -2.47 -10.40 17.50
C LYS A 417 -1.77 -10.27 16.14
N TRP A 418 -2.37 -9.50 15.25
CA TRP A 418 -1.86 -9.30 13.88
C TRP A 418 -0.41 -8.82 13.81
N ASN A 419 0.04 -7.96 14.73
CA ASN A 419 1.39 -7.39 14.73
C ASN A 419 2.47 -8.44 14.99
N VAL A 420 2.13 -9.57 15.59
CA VAL A 420 3.06 -10.70 15.79
C VAL A 420 3.50 -11.28 14.45
N LEU A 421 2.67 -11.20 13.41
CA LEU A 421 3.08 -11.61 12.06
C LEU A 421 4.10 -10.65 11.42
N VAL A 422 4.24 -9.44 11.94
CA VAL A 422 5.24 -8.46 11.47
C VAL A 422 6.55 -8.64 12.23
N GLU A 423 6.44 -8.81 13.55
CA GLU A 423 7.57 -8.94 14.47
C GLU A 423 8.23 -10.33 14.42
N GLY A 424 7.48 -11.34 13.96
CA GLY A 424 7.86 -12.75 13.96
C GLY A 424 7.31 -13.49 15.18
N LEU A 425 7.08 -14.80 15.03
CA LEU A 425 6.59 -15.63 16.14
C LEU A 425 7.76 -16.11 17.00
N ASP A 426 7.55 -16.09 18.32
CA ASP A 426 8.49 -16.68 19.26
C ASP A 426 8.58 -18.21 19.07
N GLU A 427 9.75 -18.77 19.36
CA GLU A 427 10.03 -20.20 19.15
C GLU A 427 9.09 -21.12 19.95
N ASN A 428 8.61 -20.68 21.12
CA ASN A 428 7.70 -21.46 21.95
C ASN A 428 6.31 -21.54 21.31
N LEU A 429 5.78 -20.44 20.79
CA LEU A 429 4.52 -20.43 20.04
C LEU A 429 4.63 -21.32 18.78
N ILE A 430 5.73 -21.24 18.03
CA ILE A 430 5.97 -22.14 16.89
C ILE A 430 5.94 -23.61 17.33
N LYS A 431 6.59 -23.96 18.44
CA LYS A 431 6.60 -25.34 18.97
C LYS A 431 5.19 -25.80 19.35
N ARG A 432 4.39 -24.92 19.98
CA ARG A 432 2.99 -25.19 20.33
C ARG A 432 2.12 -25.41 19.10
N ILE A 433 2.27 -24.57 18.07
CA ILE A 433 1.55 -24.74 16.79
C ILE A 433 1.88 -26.10 16.17
N LYS A 434 3.17 -26.45 16.07
CA LYS A 434 3.61 -27.76 15.54
C LYS A 434 3.06 -28.93 16.36
N ALA A 435 3.04 -28.82 17.69
CA ALA A 435 2.47 -29.85 18.56
C ALA A 435 0.96 -29.98 18.35
N ARG A 436 0.23 -28.86 18.23
CA ARG A 436 -1.21 -28.87 17.98
C ARG A 436 -1.55 -29.54 16.65
N ILE A 437 -0.86 -29.18 15.57
CA ILE A 437 -1.07 -29.79 14.24
C ILE A 437 -0.88 -31.32 14.30
N LYS A 438 0.15 -31.80 15.01
CA LYS A 438 0.41 -33.25 15.18
C LYS A 438 -0.65 -33.98 16.02
N SER A 439 -1.39 -33.25 16.84
CA SER A 439 -2.45 -33.79 17.70
C SER A 439 -3.85 -33.69 17.10
N LEU A 440 -3.99 -33.23 15.85
CA LEU A 440 -5.30 -33.10 15.21
C LEU A 440 -5.89 -34.49 14.91
N GLU A 441 -7.14 -34.69 15.30
CA GLU A 441 -7.89 -35.90 14.96
C GLU A 441 -8.33 -35.88 13.48
N PRO A 442 -8.59 -37.04 12.85
CA PRO A 442 -8.94 -37.11 11.42
C PRO A 442 -10.14 -36.24 11.00
N ASN A 443 -11.14 -36.08 11.87
CA ASN A 443 -12.28 -35.21 11.65
C ASN A 443 -11.90 -33.71 11.71
N GLU A 444 -10.97 -33.34 12.59
CA GLU A 444 -10.43 -31.97 12.65
C GLU A 444 -9.63 -31.66 11.38
N ILE A 445 -8.79 -32.60 10.93
CA ILE A 445 -8.04 -32.49 9.68
C ILE A 445 -8.99 -32.28 8.50
N ALA A 446 -10.04 -33.12 8.38
CA ALA A 446 -11.02 -33.00 7.30
C ALA A 446 -11.73 -31.63 7.32
N ALA A 447 -12.14 -31.16 8.49
CA ALA A 447 -12.81 -29.86 8.62
C ALA A 447 -11.89 -28.69 8.23
N LEU A 448 -10.63 -28.70 8.66
CA LEU A 448 -9.66 -27.67 8.30
C LEU A 448 -9.35 -27.67 6.81
N SER A 449 -9.20 -28.85 6.20
CA SER A 449 -9.04 -29.00 4.75
C SER A 449 -10.22 -28.44 3.97
N GLU A 450 -11.46 -28.73 4.40
CA GLU A 450 -12.66 -28.22 3.76
C GLU A 450 -12.74 -26.69 3.85
N ILE A 451 -12.38 -26.10 4.99
CA ILE A 451 -12.32 -24.64 5.14
C ILE A 451 -11.30 -24.01 4.18
N GLU A 452 -10.10 -24.60 4.03
CA GLU A 452 -9.10 -24.11 3.06
C GLU A 452 -9.59 -24.29 1.62
N HIS A 453 -10.28 -25.39 1.31
CA HIS A 453 -10.86 -25.61 -0.01
C HIS A 453 -11.95 -24.56 -0.33
N ILE A 454 -12.82 -24.26 0.63
CA ILE A 454 -13.82 -23.19 0.49
C ILE A 454 -13.13 -21.85 0.24
N ARG A 455 -12.11 -21.50 1.04
CA ARG A 455 -11.35 -20.24 0.85
C ARG A 455 -10.71 -20.17 -0.55
N TRP A 456 -10.14 -21.26 -1.02
CA TRP A 456 -9.53 -21.36 -2.35
C TRP A 456 -10.57 -21.25 -3.48
N ASN A 457 -11.73 -21.89 -3.32
CA ASN A 457 -12.86 -21.77 -4.24
C ASN A 457 -13.38 -20.32 -4.32
N LYS A 458 -13.57 -19.67 -3.16
CA LYS A 458 -14.01 -18.25 -3.11
C LYS A 458 -13.06 -17.34 -3.88
N TYR A 459 -11.74 -17.53 -3.74
CA TYR A 459 -10.76 -16.78 -4.52
C TYR A 459 -10.95 -16.98 -6.03
N HIS A 460 -11.08 -18.22 -6.49
CA HIS A 460 -11.27 -18.53 -7.91
C HIS A 460 -12.56 -17.92 -8.47
N TYR A 461 -13.69 -18.13 -7.78
CA TYR A 461 -14.98 -17.59 -8.22
C TYR A 461 -15.02 -16.06 -8.18
N LEU A 462 -14.40 -15.42 -7.17
CA LEU A 462 -14.27 -13.97 -7.11
C LEU A 462 -13.58 -13.41 -8.36
N TYR A 463 -12.57 -14.14 -8.88
CA TYR A 463 -11.88 -13.76 -10.13
C TYR A 463 -12.46 -14.46 -11.38
N ASN A 464 -13.75 -14.83 -11.33
CA ASN A 464 -14.56 -15.36 -12.41
C ASN A 464 -14.11 -16.70 -13.01
N TRP A 465 -13.43 -17.53 -12.24
CA TRP A 465 -13.20 -18.92 -12.62
C TRP A 465 -14.46 -19.77 -12.45
N GLU A 466 -14.50 -20.90 -13.13
CA GLU A 466 -15.61 -21.85 -13.04
C GLU A 466 -15.16 -23.30 -13.01
N TYR A 467 -16.05 -24.13 -12.48
CA TYR A 467 -15.93 -25.57 -12.56
C TYR A 467 -15.96 -26.06 -14.01
N SER A 468 -15.06 -26.98 -14.32
CA SER A 468 -15.06 -27.75 -15.55
C SER A 468 -14.34 -29.08 -15.28
N PRO A 469 -14.89 -30.24 -15.70
CA PRO A 469 -14.20 -31.52 -15.55
C PRO A 469 -12.79 -31.52 -16.15
N GLU A 470 -12.60 -30.76 -17.23
CA GLU A 470 -11.30 -30.53 -17.85
C GLU A 470 -10.76 -29.13 -17.48
N ARG A 471 -9.54 -29.09 -16.93
CA ARG A 471 -8.87 -27.84 -16.55
C ARG A 471 -8.39 -27.09 -17.80
N CYS A 472 -8.74 -25.81 -17.88
CA CYS A 472 -8.24 -24.88 -18.89
C CYS A 472 -8.03 -23.49 -18.27
N ASP A 473 -6.79 -23.20 -17.83
CA ASP A 473 -6.46 -21.95 -17.14
C ASP A 473 -6.70 -20.71 -18.01
N ALA A 474 -6.49 -20.82 -19.33
CA ALA A 474 -6.72 -19.73 -20.29
C ALA A 474 -8.19 -19.30 -20.38
N GLU A 475 -9.11 -20.24 -20.13
CA GLU A 475 -10.55 -20.01 -20.07
C GLU A 475 -11.06 -19.84 -18.62
N ARG A 476 -10.16 -19.82 -17.64
CA ARG A 476 -10.47 -19.79 -16.19
C ARG A 476 -11.35 -20.97 -15.73
N LYS A 477 -11.06 -22.15 -16.25
CA LYS A 477 -11.76 -23.40 -15.93
C LYS A 477 -10.89 -24.33 -15.08
N HIS A 478 -11.41 -24.83 -13.96
CA HIS A 478 -10.67 -25.73 -13.07
C HIS A 478 -11.53 -26.90 -12.55
N ASP A 479 -10.96 -28.10 -12.63
CA ASP A 479 -11.53 -29.39 -12.20
C ASP A 479 -11.76 -29.53 -10.68
N CYS A 480 -11.09 -28.72 -9.87
CA CYS A 480 -11.21 -28.78 -8.42
C CYS A 480 -12.29 -27.83 -7.86
N LEU A 481 -12.95 -27.01 -8.69
CA LEU A 481 -13.99 -26.06 -8.24
C LEU A 481 -15.34 -26.75 -7.95
N GLN A 482 -15.31 -27.80 -7.13
CA GLN A 482 -16.45 -28.64 -6.78
C GLN A 482 -16.50 -28.86 -5.25
N PRO A 483 -17.56 -29.46 -4.70
CA PRO A 483 -17.65 -29.76 -3.27
C PRO A 483 -16.45 -30.55 -2.75
N PHE A 484 -16.03 -30.29 -1.51
CA PHE A 484 -14.87 -30.94 -0.89
C PHE A 484 -15.01 -32.46 -0.85
N ALA A 485 -16.23 -32.97 -0.62
CA ALA A 485 -16.54 -34.40 -0.59
C ALA A 485 -16.13 -35.11 -1.91
N ASP A 486 -16.28 -34.44 -3.04
CA ASP A 486 -16.07 -34.97 -4.39
C ASP A 486 -14.60 -34.90 -4.85
N LEU A 487 -13.72 -34.32 -4.03
CA LEU A 487 -12.28 -34.28 -4.33
C LEU A 487 -11.62 -35.65 -4.13
N SER A 488 -10.61 -35.92 -4.95
CA SER A 488 -9.66 -37.01 -4.71
C SER A 488 -8.91 -36.84 -3.39
N ASP A 489 -8.49 -37.94 -2.78
CA ASP A 489 -7.72 -37.92 -1.52
C ASP A 489 -6.43 -37.10 -1.63
N PHE A 490 -5.81 -37.10 -2.82
CA PHE A 490 -4.64 -36.26 -3.11
C PHE A 490 -4.97 -34.77 -2.97
N ASN A 491 -6.08 -34.31 -3.54
CA ASN A 491 -6.50 -32.91 -3.45
C ASN A 491 -6.91 -32.54 -2.01
N LYS A 492 -7.58 -33.43 -1.29
CA LYS A 492 -7.91 -33.21 0.14
C LYS A 492 -6.66 -33.08 1.01
N LYS A 493 -5.62 -33.89 0.75
CA LYS A 493 -4.31 -33.78 1.42
C LYS A 493 -3.60 -32.47 1.06
N LYS A 494 -3.69 -32.05 -0.21
CA LYS A 494 -3.13 -30.77 -0.67
C LYS A 494 -3.73 -29.59 0.11
N ASP A 495 -5.04 -29.58 0.36
CA ASP A 495 -5.68 -28.50 1.13
C ASP A 495 -5.20 -28.47 2.59
N PHE A 496 -5.02 -29.64 3.23
CA PHE A 496 -4.51 -29.71 4.60
C PHE A 496 -3.10 -29.12 4.75
N SER A 497 -2.30 -29.15 3.69
CA SER A 497 -0.91 -28.70 3.72
C SER A 497 -0.74 -27.23 4.09
N ALA A 498 -1.79 -26.44 3.87
CA ALA A 498 -1.86 -25.05 4.29
C ALA A 498 -1.80 -24.89 5.82
N TYR A 499 -2.19 -25.91 6.57
CA TYR A 499 -2.08 -26.00 8.02
C TYR A 499 -0.82 -26.76 8.43
N GLU A 500 -0.53 -27.89 7.78
CA GLU A 500 0.64 -28.72 8.08
C GLU A 500 1.95 -27.92 8.04
N ASN A 501 2.09 -27.05 7.03
CA ASN A 501 3.28 -26.23 6.81
C ASN A 501 3.18 -24.82 7.41
N LEU A 502 2.11 -24.52 8.16
CA LEU A 502 1.80 -23.17 8.66
C LEU A 502 2.96 -22.58 9.47
N ALA A 503 3.58 -23.39 10.34
CA ALA A 503 4.71 -22.95 11.14
C ALA A 503 5.95 -22.56 10.32
N GLU A 504 6.15 -23.17 9.15
CA GLU A 504 7.27 -22.88 8.25
C GLU A 504 6.98 -21.68 7.38
N ILE A 505 5.74 -21.59 6.88
CA ILE A 505 5.25 -20.42 6.13
C ILE A 505 5.41 -19.17 6.99
N ILE A 506 4.99 -19.21 8.26
CA ILE A 506 5.06 -18.06 9.16
C ILE A 506 6.51 -17.60 9.42
N LYS A 507 7.47 -18.53 9.48
CA LYS A 507 8.90 -18.25 9.72
C LYS A 507 9.63 -17.65 8.50
N SER A 508 9.02 -17.66 7.32
CA SER A 508 9.64 -17.32 6.02
C SER A 508 9.88 -15.83 5.81
#